data_AF-A0A8C5M0U8-F1
#
_entry.id   AF-A0A8C5M0U8-F1
#
_cell.length_a   1.000
_cell.length_b   1.000
_cell.length_c   1.000
_cell.angle_alpha   90.00
_cell.angle_beta   90.00
_cell.angle_gamma   90.00
#
_symmetry.space_group_name_H-M   'P 1'
#
loop_
_entity.id
_entity.type
_entity.pdbx_description
1 polymer ?
#
loop_
_entity_poly.entity_id
_entity_poly.type
_entity_poly.pdbx_seq_one_letter_code
_entity_poly.pdbx_strand_id
1 'polypeptide(L)'
;MPGVRDTMGSLHREGRPGICYAEPRAVPGPALQSPCPSPSVPDAPGTSSSPQTRASPYPHTAMSTDTPLPENGQPAETPKHGEEPGCAKAFYDNLAPKKKPRLPKPQNAVTIAVSSRTLFDMSDDRKVYEEEGVEKYVHLQQEREEEPLKTGPAYPFVKAVEEVNKQLRELYTDSDDLFDIVLMTNNHAQVGVRLINSINHYSLNIERFCMTGGNSPIGYLKAYLTNLYLSADSEKVQEAIGEGIAAATMFTGKKNLVLPEKQLRVAFDGDAVLFSDESEIIVKEKGLDSFFEHEKAHENKPLAQGPLKCFLVSLGKLQKKFYAKGCRLNCPIRTYLVTARSAASSGARVLKTLRSWGLEIDEALFLAGAPKGPILEKIRPHIFFDDQMFHIEGAQELGTIAAHVPYGIGQKYHKSSLKEEVKK
;
A
#
# COMPACT_ATOMS: atom_id res chain seq x y z
N MET A 1 24.60 -4.88 -82.29
CA MET A 1 25.09 -4.04 -83.42
C MET A 1 23.93 -3.19 -83.89
N PRO A 2 24.05 -1.85 -84.04
CA PRO A 2 25.18 -0.94 -83.81
C PRO A 2 24.97 -0.09 -82.52
N GLY A 3 25.91 0.64 -81.91
CA GLY A 3 27.31 0.95 -82.22
C GLY A 3 27.54 2.44 -82.53
N VAL A 4 27.68 3.31 -81.52
CA VAL A 4 28.37 4.64 -81.58
C VAL A 4 28.82 5.01 -80.14
N ARG A 5 30.07 4.73 -79.76
CA ARG A 5 31.28 5.59 -79.67
C ARG A 5 31.35 6.60 -78.50
N ASP A 6 32.33 6.29 -77.65
CA ASP A 6 33.13 7.02 -76.67
C ASP A 6 33.24 8.55 -76.75
N THR A 7 33.31 9.17 -75.57
CA THR A 7 34.41 10.09 -75.21
C THR A 7 34.71 10.03 -73.71
N MET A 8 35.95 9.67 -73.37
CA MET A 8 36.60 9.86 -72.07
C MET A 8 36.82 11.35 -71.78
N GLY A 9 36.61 11.75 -70.53
CA GLY A 9 37.12 12.99 -69.95
C GLY A 9 37.57 12.75 -68.52
N SER A 10 38.87 12.51 -68.33
CA SER A 10 39.56 12.58 -67.04
C SER A 10 39.76 14.05 -66.67
N LEU A 11 39.55 14.44 -65.41
CA LEU A 11 40.35 15.44 -64.69
C LEU A 11 39.92 15.59 -63.22
N HIS A 12 40.92 15.43 -62.35
CA HIS A 12 41.18 16.12 -61.09
C HIS A 12 40.45 15.72 -59.79
N ARG A 13 41.26 15.05 -58.96
CA ARG A 13 41.29 15.12 -57.50
C ARG A 13 41.32 16.58 -57.03
N GLU A 14 40.40 16.95 -56.17
CA GLU A 14 40.62 17.99 -55.15
C GLU A 14 40.03 17.56 -53.81
N GLY A 15 40.66 18.07 -52.75
CA GLY A 15 40.72 17.48 -51.42
C GLY A 15 39.43 17.57 -50.60
N ARG A 16 39.27 16.57 -49.72
CA ARG A 16 38.36 16.61 -48.58
C ARG A 16 38.81 17.70 -47.60
N PRO A 17 37.93 18.60 -47.15
CA PRO A 17 38.12 19.29 -45.88
C PRO A 17 37.73 18.33 -44.75
N GLY A 18 38.67 18.11 -43.82
CA GLY A 18 38.45 17.33 -42.61
C GLY A 18 37.37 17.97 -41.73
N ILE A 19 36.35 17.19 -41.39
CA ILE A 19 35.38 17.54 -40.36
C ILE A 19 36.05 17.22 -39.02
N CYS A 20 36.43 18.26 -38.30
CA CYS A 20 36.87 18.16 -36.90
C CYS A 20 35.69 17.64 -36.07
N TYR A 21 35.83 16.43 -35.52
CA TYR A 21 34.95 15.95 -34.45
C TYR A 21 35.25 16.78 -33.20
N ALA A 22 34.33 17.70 -32.86
CA ALA A 22 34.32 18.33 -31.55
C ALA A 22 33.88 17.28 -30.52
N GLU A 23 34.74 17.02 -29.54
CA GLU A 23 34.39 16.21 -28.36
C GLU A 23 33.16 16.81 -27.65
N PRO A 24 32.20 15.99 -27.19
CA PRO A 24 31.10 16.49 -26.39
C PRO A 24 31.63 16.94 -25.03
N ARG A 25 31.55 18.25 -24.76
CA ARG A 25 31.72 18.81 -23.41
C ARG A 25 30.76 18.11 -22.46
N ALA A 26 31.31 17.54 -21.40
CA ALA A 26 30.58 16.94 -20.29
C ALA A 26 29.56 17.95 -19.74
N VAL A 27 28.27 17.61 -19.85
CA VAL A 27 27.19 18.31 -19.17
C VAL A 27 27.26 17.92 -17.69
N PRO A 28 27.31 18.87 -16.74
CA PRO A 28 27.28 18.52 -15.33
C PRO A 28 25.96 17.81 -15.03
N GLY A 29 26.05 16.60 -14.46
CA GLY A 29 24.90 15.78 -14.10
C GLY A 29 23.97 16.51 -13.12
N PRO A 30 22.68 16.14 -13.09
CA PRO A 30 21.74 16.76 -12.17
C PRO A 30 22.18 16.49 -10.72
N ALA A 31 22.22 17.57 -9.92
CA ALA A 31 22.43 17.48 -8.49
C ALA A 31 21.45 16.46 -7.88
N LEU A 32 21.98 15.52 -7.09
CA LEU A 32 21.18 14.59 -6.31
C LEU A 32 20.15 15.37 -5.50
N GLN A 33 18.88 15.22 -5.85
CA GLN A 33 17.78 15.67 -5.01
C GLN A 33 17.80 14.86 -3.72
N SER A 34 17.76 15.62 -2.62
CA SER A 34 17.66 15.16 -1.24
C SER A 34 16.56 14.10 -1.04
N PRO A 35 16.82 13.03 -0.27
CA PRO A 35 15.78 12.09 0.13
C PRO A 35 14.70 12.79 0.98
N CYS A 36 13.46 12.31 0.89
CA CYS A 36 12.35 12.76 1.74
C CYS A 36 12.76 12.80 3.22
N PRO A 37 12.31 13.81 4.01
CA PRO A 37 12.75 13.97 5.39
C PRO A 37 12.26 12.80 6.25
N SER A 38 13.22 12.11 6.87
CA SER A 38 12.97 11.22 8.01
C SER A 38 12.60 12.05 9.24
N PRO A 39 11.61 11.65 10.05
CA PRO A 39 11.27 12.37 11.27
C PRO A 39 12.40 12.24 12.29
N SER A 40 13.04 13.37 12.59
CA SER A 40 13.99 13.52 13.70
C SER A 40 13.23 13.53 15.03
N VAL A 41 13.57 12.58 15.91
CA VAL A 41 13.12 12.53 17.31
C VAL A 41 13.85 13.65 18.08
N PRO A 42 13.17 14.56 18.79
CA PRO A 42 13.84 15.49 19.67
C PRO A 42 14.21 14.81 21.00
N ASP A 43 15.44 15.06 21.44
CA ASP A 43 16.01 14.62 22.72
C ASP A 43 15.17 15.09 23.91
N ALA A 44 14.98 14.20 24.88
CA ALA A 44 14.37 14.48 26.17
C ALA A 44 15.38 15.14 27.12
N PRO A 45 15.03 16.23 27.83
CA PRO A 45 15.73 16.64 29.03
C PRO A 45 15.13 15.95 30.26
N GLY A 46 16.01 15.42 31.11
CA GLY A 46 15.65 14.74 32.35
C GLY A 46 15.30 15.66 33.52
N THR A 47 14.63 15.02 34.48
CA THR A 47 14.54 15.30 35.92
C THR A 47 13.86 16.59 36.40
N SER A 48 12.72 16.48 37.08
CA SER A 48 12.67 16.48 38.55
C SER A 48 11.24 16.37 39.13
N SER A 49 11.15 15.77 40.32
CA SER A 49 10.13 15.90 41.38
C SER A 49 8.71 15.37 41.19
N SER A 50 8.44 14.24 41.85
CA SER A 50 7.15 13.89 42.49
C SER A 50 6.78 14.93 43.57
N PRO A 51 5.50 15.10 43.99
CA PRO A 51 4.90 14.11 44.91
C PRO A 51 3.36 13.92 44.85
N GLN A 52 2.94 12.83 45.52
CA GLN A 52 1.71 12.67 46.34
C GLN A 52 0.33 12.41 45.70
N THR A 53 -0.07 11.13 45.82
CA THR A 53 -1.30 10.61 46.46
C THR A 53 -2.67 11.25 46.17
N ARG A 54 -3.58 10.48 45.58
CA ARG A 54 -4.85 10.06 46.21
C ARG A 54 -5.54 8.95 45.40
N ALA A 55 -5.99 7.90 46.08
CA ALA A 55 -6.73 6.77 45.50
C ALA A 55 -8.20 6.78 45.94
N SER A 56 -9.04 6.22 45.05
CA SER A 56 -10.35 5.56 45.27
C SER A 56 -11.59 6.43 45.58
N PRO A 57 -12.85 5.97 45.32
CA PRO A 57 -13.36 4.63 45.70
C PRO A 57 -14.30 3.92 44.71
N TYR A 58 -14.39 2.58 44.82
CA TYR A 58 -15.63 1.79 45.01
C TYR A 58 -15.28 0.29 45.25
N PRO A 59 -16.15 -0.50 45.90
CA PRO A 59 -15.74 -1.43 46.95
C PRO A 59 -16.06 -2.89 46.61
N HIS A 60 -15.31 -3.82 47.21
CA HIS A 60 -15.82 -5.17 47.45
C HIS A 60 -15.46 -5.66 48.84
N THR A 61 -16.52 -5.99 49.56
CA THR A 61 -16.60 -6.58 50.89
C THR A 61 -16.29 -8.07 50.84
N ALA A 62 -15.48 -8.58 51.78
CA ALA A 62 -15.69 -9.91 52.39
C ALA A 62 -14.78 -10.15 53.62
N MET A 63 -15.45 -10.12 54.76
CA MET A 63 -15.32 -10.91 56.00
C MET A 63 -13.99 -11.51 56.49
N SER A 64 -13.76 -11.20 57.77
CA SER A 64 -12.73 -11.64 58.70
C SER A 64 -13.07 -12.98 59.38
N THR A 65 -12.02 -13.75 59.71
CA THR A 65 -11.99 -14.68 60.85
C THR A 65 -10.57 -14.70 61.46
N ASP A 66 -10.46 -14.30 62.72
CA ASP A 66 -9.32 -14.55 63.64
C ASP A 66 -9.19 -16.07 63.91
N THR A 67 -8.06 -16.73 64.23
CA THR A 67 -7.10 -16.54 65.35
C THR A 67 -5.99 -17.65 65.25
N PRO A 68 -5.02 -17.82 66.19
CA PRO A 68 -3.58 -17.54 66.06
C PRO A 68 -2.65 -18.76 65.83
N LEU A 69 -1.39 -18.49 65.44
CA LEU A 69 -0.26 -19.43 65.40
C LEU A 69 0.46 -19.50 66.76
N PRO A 70 0.93 -20.68 67.22
CA PRO A 70 1.94 -20.76 68.25
C PRO A 70 3.35 -20.93 67.65
N GLU A 71 4.30 -20.18 68.21
CA GLU A 71 5.73 -20.45 68.10
C GLU A 71 6.09 -21.76 68.83
N ASN A 72 6.81 -22.65 68.15
CA ASN A 72 7.85 -23.44 68.81
C ASN A 72 8.83 -23.98 67.75
N GLY A 73 10.10 -23.65 67.96
CA GLY A 73 11.19 -24.04 67.08
C GLY A 73 11.75 -25.43 67.39
N GLN A 74 12.22 -26.10 66.34
CA GLN A 74 13.54 -26.75 66.24
C GLN A 74 13.81 -27.15 64.76
N PRO A 75 15.08 -27.21 64.34
CA PRO A 75 15.47 -26.97 62.95
C PRO A 75 15.31 -28.23 62.08
N ALA A 76 14.60 -28.09 60.96
CA ALA A 76 14.58 -29.10 59.91
C ALA A 76 15.66 -28.79 58.85
N GLU A 77 16.39 -29.84 58.51
CA GLU A 77 17.56 -29.88 57.64
C GLU A 77 17.33 -29.26 56.26
N THR A 78 18.34 -28.56 55.77
CA THR A 78 18.40 -28.03 54.40
C THR A 78 18.73 -29.15 53.42
N PRO A 79 17.93 -29.41 52.37
CA PRO A 79 18.41 -30.16 51.23
C PRO A 79 19.25 -29.22 50.38
N LYS A 80 20.55 -29.48 50.31
CA LYS A 80 21.42 -28.96 49.26
C LYS A 80 21.00 -29.58 47.93
N HIS A 81 20.28 -28.83 47.10
CA HIS A 81 20.34 -29.02 45.66
C HIS A 81 20.86 -27.73 45.02
N GLY A 82 22.16 -27.75 44.71
CA GLY A 82 22.75 -26.82 43.77
C GLY A 82 22.26 -27.19 42.38
N GLU A 83 21.25 -26.48 41.90
CA GLU A 83 20.96 -26.42 40.47
C GLU A 83 21.90 -25.36 39.87
N GLU A 84 22.82 -25.83 39.05
CA GLU A 84 23.75 -24.97 38.32
C GLU A 84 22.98 -23.94 37.46
N PRO A 85 23.27 -22.63 37.56
CA PRO A 85 22.68 -21.61 36.68
C PRO A 85 23.11 -21.77 35.21
N GLY A 86 23.94 -22.77 34.89
CA GLY A 86 24.41 -23.07 33.55
C GLY A 86 23.41 -23.84 32.67
N CYS A 87 22.55 -24.69 33.24
CA CYS A 87 21.68 -25.58 32.44
C CYS A 87 20.52 -24.82 31.77
N ALA A 88 19.87 -23.90 32.49
CA ALA A 88 18.82 -23.06 31.93
C ALA A 88 19.37 -22.08 30.88
N LYS A 89 20.55 -21.51 31.11
CA LYS A 89 21.22 -20.62 30.16
C LYS A 89 21.63 -21.37 28.89
N ALA A 90 22.18 -22.57 29.02
CA ALA A 90 22.51 -23.43 27.88
C ALA A 90 21.28 -23.89 27.09
N PHE A 91 20.12 -24.04 27.74
CA PHE A 91 18.86 -24.35 27.05
C PHE A 91 18.36 -23.18 26.20
N TYR A 92 18.41 -21.94 26.71
CA TYR A 92 18.05 -20.74 25.96
C TYR A 92 19.08 -20.36 24.89
N ASP A 93 20.38 -20.58 25.15
CA ASP A 93 21.45 -20.34 24.17
C ASP A 93 21.37 -21.32 22.98
N ASN A 94 20.83 -22.52 23.18
CA ASN A 94 20.54 -23.48 22.10
C ASN A 94 19.24 -23.16 21.31
N LEU A 95 18.34 -22.35 21.88
CA LEU A 95 17.15 -21.80 21.22
C LEU A 95 17.43 -20.46 20.52
N ALA A 96 18.56 -19.83 20.80
CA ALA A 96 18.96 -18.59 20.14
C ALA A 96 19.14 -18.86 18.64
N PRO A 97 18.42 -18.16 17.75
CA PRO A 97 18.58 -18.35 16.32
C PRO A 97 20.03 -18.08 15.95
N LYS A 98 20.70 -19.06 15.32
CA LYS A 98 22.09 -18.96 14.83
C LYS A 98 22.29 -17.87 13.76
N LYS A 99 21.21 -17.18 13.37
CA LYS A 99 21.19 -16.00 12.51
C LYS A 99 20.73 -14.80 13.36
N LYS A 100 21.38 -13.65 13.19
CA LYS A 100 20.93 -12.36 13.74
C LYS A 100 19.40 -12.25 13.60
N PRO A 101 18.66 -11.75 14.60
CA PRO A 101 17.23 -11.52 14.48
C PRO A 101 16.96 -10.78 13.17
N ARG A 102 16.15 -11.36 12.30
CA ARG A 102 15.75 -10.67 11.07
C ARG A 102 15.04 -9.39 11.51
N LEU A 103 15.38 -8.27 10.88
CA LEU A 103 14.68 -7.02 11.14
C LEU A 103 13.16 -7.24 10.91
N PRO A 104 12.28 -6.59 11.69
CA PRO A 104 10.81 -6.72 11.54
C PRO A 104 10.28 -6.35 10.15
N LYS A 105 11.15 -5.83 9.29
CA LYS A 105 10.94 -5.51 7.88
C LYS A 105 12.26 -5.80 7.14
N PRO A 106 12.24 -6.46 5.97
CA PRO A 106 13.36 -6.35 5.04
C PRO A 106 13.50 -4.87 4.65
N GLN A 107 14.67 -4.25 4.84
CA GLN A 107 14.85 -2.78 4.82
C GLN A 107 14.21 -2.08 3.60
N ASN A 108 14.10 -2.79 2.48
CA ASN A 108 13.61 -2.29 1.20
C ASN A 108 12.26 -2.87 0.76
N ALA A 109 11.57 -3.65 1.60
CA ALA A 109 10.30 -4.26 1.23
C ALA A 109 9.19 -3.22 1.00
N VAL A 110 8.33 -3.50 0.02
CA VAL A 110 7.11 -2.73 -0.25
C VAL A 110 6.01 -3.27 0.64
N THR A 111 5.75 -2.58 1.74
CA THR A 111 4.80 -3.01 2.76
C THR A 111 3.38 -2.65 2.37
N ILE A 112 2.51 -3.65 2.28
CA ILE A 112 1.08 -3.47 2.00
C ILE A 112 0.31 -3.96 3.23
N ALA A 113 -0.36 -3.04 3.91
CA ALA A 113 -1.27 -3.39 4.99
C ALA A 113 -2.68 -3.60 4.43
N VAL A 114 -3.28 -4.74 4.73
CA VAL A 114 -4.66 -5.07 4.34
C VAL A 114 -5.50 -5.28 5.59
N SER A 115 -6.71 -4.71 5.63
CA SER A 115 -7.58 -4.95 6.77
C SER A 115 -8.28 -6.30 6.68
N SER A 116 -8.58 -6.94 7.82
CA SER A 116 -9.20 -8.28 7.83
C SER A 116 -10.49 -8.36 7.01
N ARG A 117 -11.31 -7.30 7.03
CA ARG A 117 -12.56 -7.20 6.24
C ARG A 117 -12.38 -6.98 4.74
N THR A 118 -11.16 -6.68 4.30
CA THR A 118 -10.83 -6.62 2.87
C THR A 118 -10.22 -7.92 2.38
N LEU A 119 -9.40 -8.57 3.23
CA LEU A 119 -8.81 -9.86 2.89
C LEU A 119 -9.85 -10.99 2.92
N PHE A 120 -10.76 -10.94 3.87
CA PHE A 120 -11.83 -11.91 4.08
C PHE A 120 -13.19 -11.24 4.09
N ASP A 121 -14.19 -11.94 3.59
CA ASP A 121 -15.59 -11.55 3.72
C ASP A 121 -16.08 -11.91 5.12
N MET A 122 -16.30 -10.86 5.91
CA MET A 122 -16.79 -10.93 7.29
C MET A 122 -18.12 -10.18 7.43
N SER A 123 -18.87 -10.03 6.33
CA SER A 123 -20.06 -9.17 6.29
C SER A 123 -21.15 -9.66 7.25
N ASP A 124 -21.36 -10.97 7.35
CA ASP A 124 -22.35 -11.54 8.25
C ASP A 124 -21.90 -11.47 9.71
N ASP A 125 -20.63 -11.74 9.98
CA ASP A 125 -20.06 -11.62 11.33
C ASP A 125 -20.11 -10.17 11.82
N ARG A 126 -19.96 -9.20 10.92
CA ARG A 126 -20.05 -7.78 11.25
C ARG A 126 -21.47 -7.35 11.63
N LYS A 127 -22.51 -7.92 11.03
CA LYS A 127 -23.90 -7.64 11.46
C LYS A 127 -24.09 -8.03 12.92
N VAL A 128 -23.56 -9.18 13.34
CA VAL A 128 -23.61 -9.61 14.75
C VAL A 128 -22.87 -8.64 15.66
N TYR A 129 -21.71 -8.13 15.24
CA TYR A 129 -21.01 -7.08 16.00
C TYR A 129 -21.82 -5.79 16.13
N GLU A 130 -22.47 -5.35 15.05
CA GLU A 130 -23.25 -4.10 15.01
C GLU A 130 -24.58 -4.20 15.77
N GLU A 131 -25.25 -5.35 15.70
CA GLU A 131 -26.58 -5.59 16.29
C GLU A 131 -26.52 -6.13 17.72
N GLU A 132 -25.58 -7.04 18.01
CA GLU A 132 -25.50 -7.77 19.29
C GLU A 132 -24.26 -7.40 20.13
N GLY A 133 -23.32 -6.64 19.57
CA GLY A 133 -22.14 -6.14 20.27
C GLY A 133 -20.94 -7.09 20.28
N VAL A 134 -19.87 -6.63 20.93
CA VAL A 134 -18.54 -7.27 20.87
C VAL A 134 -18.49 -8.67 21.49
N GLU A 135 -19.19 -8.91 22.59
CA GLU A 135 -19.15 -10.19 23.30
C GLU A 135 -19.75 -11.32 22.47
N LYS A 136 -20.92 -11.07 21.87
CA LYS A 136 -21.60 -12.02 20.96
C LYS A 136 -20.78 -12.29 19.71
N TYR A 137 -20.20 -11.23 19.15
CA TYR A 137 -19.27 -11.34 18.03
C TYR A 137 -18.07 -12.23 18.37
N VAL A 138 -17.40 -12.00 19.50
CA VAL A 138 -16.22 -12.78 19.92
C VAL A 138 -16.59 -14.25 20.10
N HIS A 139 -17.71 -14.56 20.77
CA HIS A 139 -18.18 -15.93 20.96
C HIS A 139 -18.42 -16.63 19.63
N LEU A 140 -19.09 -15.97 18.69
CA LEU A 140 -19.34 -16.49 17.34
C LEU A 140 -18.04 -16.79 16.58
N GLN A 141 -17.02 -15.93 16.73
CA GLN A 141 -15.73 -16.17 16.09
C GLN A 141 -14.98 -17.37 16.69
N GLN A 142 -15.14 -17.62 17.99
CA GLN A 142 -14.54 -18.76 18.67
C GLN A 142 -15.25 -20.07 18.28
N GLU A 143 -16.59 -20.10 18.25
CA GLU A 143 -17.35 -21.27 17.82
C GLU A 143 -17.04 -21.71 16.38
N ARG A 144 -16.65 -20.75 15.54
CA ARG A 144 -16.31 -20.96 14.11
C ARG A 144 -14.82 -20.89 13.82
N GLU A 145 -13.95 -21.08 14.82
CA GLU A 145 -12.50 -20.88 14.62
C GLU A 145 -11.90 -21.81 13.55
N GLU A 146 -12.45 -23.01 13.42
CA GLU A 146 -12.07 -24.03 12.44
C GLU A 146 -12.76 -23.85 11.07
N GLU A 147 -13.73 -22.94 10.96
CA GLU A 147 -14.42 -22.64 9.71
C GLU A 147 -13.70 -21.48 8.98
N PRO A 148 -13.02 -21.73 7.85
CA PRO A 148 -12.31 -20.68 7.13
C PRO A 148 -13.27 -19.60 6.63
N LEU A 149 -12.86 -18.34 6.78
CA LEU A 149 -13.59 -17.21 6.24
C LEU A 149 -13.60 -17.25 4.71
N LYS A 150 -14.67 -16.75 4.09
CA LYS A 150 -14.72 -16.58 2.63
C LYS A 150 -13.72 -15.52 2.21
N THR A 151 -13.19 -15.64 0.99
CA THR A 151 -12.24 -14.66 0.44
C THR A 151 -12.90 -13.30 0.22
N GLY A 152 -12.23 -12.23 0.64
CA GLY A 152 -12.67 -10.85 0.44
C GLY A 152 -12.10 -10.22 -0.83
N PRO A 153 -12.44 -8.94 -1.12
CA PRO A 153 -12.05 -8.25 -2.35
C PRO A 153 -10.53 -8.05 -2.52
N ALA A 154 -9.73 -8.04 -1.45
CA ALA A 154 -8.28 -7.92 -1.53
C ALA A 154 -7.58 -9.26 -1.82
N TYR A 155 -8.28 -10.40 -1.67
CA TYR A 155 -7.68 -11.72 -1.80
C TYR A 155 -6.96 -11.94 -3.15
N PRO A 156 -7.58 -11.65 -4.32
CA PRO A 156 -6.91 -11.86 -5.60
C PRO A 156 -5.67 -10.98 -5.78
N PHE A 157 -5.72 -9.74 -5.26
CA PHE A 157 -4.59 -8.83 -5.27
C PHE A 157 -3.42 -9.37 -4.42
N VAL A 158 -3.70 -9.90 -3.23
CA VAL A 158 -2.67 -10.53 -2.38
C VAL A 158 -2.05 -11.75 -3.07
N LYS A 159 -2.85 -12.62 -3.71
CA LYS A 159 -2.31 -13.76 -4.48
C LYS A 159 -1.40 -13.31 -5.63
N ALA A 160 -1.79 -12.26 -6.38
CA ALA A 160 -0.96 -11.73 -7.46
C ALA A 160 0.35 -11.11 -6.95
N VAL A 161 0.31 -10.46 -5.79
CA VAL A 161 1.51 -9.93 -5.11
C VAL A 161 2.44 -11.07 -4.69
N GLU A 162 1.92 -12.16 -4.14
CA GLU A 162 2.71 -13.35 -3.79
C GLU A 162 3.35 -14.00 -5.01
N GLU A 163 2.64 -14.05 -6.14
CA GLU A 163 3.18 -14.58 -7.39
C GLU A 163 4.33 -13.71 -7.92
N VAL A 164 4.22 -12.37 -7.82
CA VAL A 164 5.34 -11.48 -8.14
C VAL A 164 6.54 -11.75 -7.21
N ASN A 165 6.29 -11.94 -5.91
CA ASN A 165 7.35 -12.27 -4.97
C ASN A 165 8.06 -13.58 -5.31
N LYS A 166 7.31 -14.61 -5.72
CA LYS A 166 7.87 -15.89 -6.18
C LYS A 166 8.81 -15.67 -7.37
N GLN A 167 8.36 -14.96 -8.39
CA GLN A 167 9.19 -14.66 -9.57
C GLN A 167 10.40 -13.79 -9.24
N LEU A 168 10.29 -12.84 -8.30
CA LEU A 168 11.43 -12.07 -7.81
C LEU A 168 12.46 -12.96 -7.11
N ARG A 169 12.03 -13.92 -6.29
CA ARG A 169 12.93 -14.87 -5.62
C ARG A 169 13.63 -15.83 -6.58
N GLU A 170 12.96 -16.21 -7.68
CA GLU A 170 13.59 -17.00 -8.75
C GLU A 170 14.73 -16.23 -9.43
N LEU A 171 14.56 -14.91 -9.64
CA LEU A 171 15.57 -14.05 -10.27
C LEU A 171 16.64 -13.53 -9.30
N TYR A 172 16.29 -13.41 -8.02
CA TYR A 172 17.08 -12.82 -6.95
C TYR A 172 16.89 -13.59 -5.63
N THR A 173 17.61 -14.70 -5.47
CA THR A 173 17.44 -15.65 -4.37
C THR A 173 17.53 -15.02 -2.98
N ASP A 174 18.50 -14.11 -2.77
CA ASP A 174 18.77 -13.48 -1.47
C ASP A 174 18.24 -12.04 -1.36
N SER A 175 17.37 -11.63 -2.27
CA SER A 175 16.84 -10.26 -2.27
C SER A 175 15.68 -10.09 -1.30
N ASP A 176 15.79 -9.02 -0.53
CA ASP A 176 14.77 -8.52 0.38
C ASP A 176 13.85 -7.45 -0.23
N ASP A 177 14.12 -6.98 -1.47
CA ASP A 177 13.19 -6.07 -2.18
C ASP A 177 12.02 -6.88 -2.75
N LEU A 178 11.05 -7.15 -1.88
CA LEU A 178 9.83 -7.91 -2.13
C LEU A 178 8.63 -7.12 -1.62
N PHE A 179 7.43 -7.58 -1.94
CA PHE A 179 6.25 -7.17 -1.21
C PHE A 179 6.18 -7.86 0.16
N ASP A 180 5.66 -7.13 1.14
CA ASP A 180 5.48 -7.60 2.50
C ASP A 180 4.05 -7.27 2.94
N ILE A 181 3.22 -8.31 3.08
CA ILE A 181 1.81 -8.17 3.43
C ILE A 181 1.65 -8.21 4.94
N VAL A 182 0.96 -7.21 5.50
CA VAL A 182 0.60 -7.15 6.92
C VAL A 182 -0.91 -7.20 7.05
N LEU A 183 -1.41 -8.12 7.88
CA LEU A 183 -2.82 -8.07 8.27
C LEU A 183 -3.01 -7.04 9.38
N MET A 184 -3.90 -6.08 9.15
CA MET A 184 -4.31 -5.08 10.14
C MET A 184 -5.76 -5.35 10.55
N THR A 185 -6.04 -5.47 11.85
CA THR A 185 -7.42 -5.65 12.31
C THR A 185 -7.69 -4.87 13.57
N ASN A 186 -8.89 -4.31 13.63
CA ASN A 186 -9.40 -3.65 14.83
C ASN A 186 -10.04 -4.66 15.79
N ASN A 187 -10.12 -5.93 15.42
CA ASN A 187 -10.75 -6.96 16.21
C ASN A 187 -9.97 -7.26 17.49
N HIS A 188 -10.70 -7.80 18.48
CA HIS A 188 -10.11 -8.33 19.69
C HIS A 188 -9.20 -9.52 19.39
N ALA A 189 -8.12 -9.71 20.17
CA ALA A 189 -7.11 -10.74 19.93
C ALA A 189 -7.69 -12.17 19.89
N GLN A 190 -8.76 -12.42 20.64
CA GLN A 190 -9.48 -13.70 20.68
C GLN A 190 -10.07 -14.12 19.31
N VAL A 191 -10.34 -13.16 18.42
CA VAL A 191 -10.82 -13.41 17.05
C VAL A 191 -9.68 -13.82 16.10
N GLY A 192 -8.43 -13.69 16.56
CA GLY A 192 -7.23 -13.87 15.73
C GLY A 192 -7.05 -15.29 15.21
N VAL A 193 -7.49 -16.30 15.99
CA VAL A 193 -7.30 -17.73 15.63
C VAL A 193 -7.98 -18.05 14.31
N ARG A 194 -9.25 -17.66 14.15
CA ARG A 194 -9.99 -17.88 12.89
C ARG A 194 -9.34 -17.18 11.68
N LEU A 195 -8.78 -15.97 11.88
CA LEU A 195 -8.05 -15.26 10.84
C LEU A 195 -6.78 -16.00 10.43
N ILE A 196 -6.02 -16.52 11.40
CA ILE A 196 -4.81 -17.33 11.16
C ILE A 196 -5.18 -18.63 10.45
N ASN A 197 -6.21 -19.34 10.92
CA ASN A 197 -6.71 -20.57 10.31
C ASN A 197 -7.15 -20.32 8.85
N SER A 198 -7.82 -19.20 8.59
CA SER A 198 -8.20 -18.81 7.22
C SER A 198 -6.97 -18.54 6.34
N ILE A 199 -5.97 -17.82 6.85
CA ILE A 199 -4.71 -17.56 6.13
C ILE A 199 -3.98 -18.86 5.79
N ASN A 200 -3.91 -19.80 6.74
CA ASN A 200 -3.32 -21.11 6.54
C ASN A 200 -4.11 -21.94 5.52
N HIS A 201 -5.45 -21.93 5.63
CA HIS A 201 -6.35 -22.64 4.71
C HIS A 201 -6.10 -22.22 3.25
N TYR A 202 -5.97 -20.91 2.98
CA TYR A 202 -5.68 -20.41 1.64
C TYR A 202 -4.18 -20.35 1.29
N SER A 203 -3.31 -20.82 2.19
CA SER A 203 -1.85 -20.80 2.02
C SER A 203 -1.31 -19.40 1.67
N LEU A 204 -1.78 -18.39 2.39
CA LEU A 204 -1.30 -17.01 2.26
C LEU A 204 -0.04 -16.82 3.09
N ASN A 205 1.00 -16.24 2.49
CA ASN A 205 2.28 -15.95 3.14
C ASN A 205 2.23 -14.62 3.89
N ILE A 206 1.40 -14.58 4.93
CA ILE A 206 1.22 -13.41 5.81
C ILE A 206 1.74 -13.81 7.19
N GLU A 207 2.94 -13.33 7.53
CA GLU A 207 3.58 -13.63 8.82
C GLU A 207 3.32 -12.55 9.87
N ARG A 208 2.95 -11.34 9.45
CA ARG A 208 2.83 -10.17 10.33
C ARG A 208 1.38 -9.75 10.49
N PHE A 209 0.98 -9.64 11.75
CA PHE A 209 -0.37 -9.31 12.18
C PHE A 209 -0.31 -8.18 13.19
N CYS A 210 -1.28 -7.28 13.11
CA CYS A 210 -1.52 -6.28 14.13
C CYS A 210 -3.02 -6.26 14.46
N MET A 211 -3.32 -6.56 15.72
CA MET A 211 -4.67 -6.55 16.28
C MET A 211 -4.74 -5.40 17.27
N THR A 212 -5.48 -4.35 16.94
CA THR A 212 -5.45 -3.11 17.73
C THR A 212 -6.48 -3.06 18.86
N GLY A 213 -7.37 -4.08 18.96
CA GLY A 213 -8.38 -4.17 20.01
C GLY A 213 -9.31 -2.94 20.04
N GLY A 214 -9.69 -2.43 18.86
CA GLY A 214 -10.53 -1.24 18.70
C GLY A 214 -9.77 0.08 18.53
N ASN A 215 -8.47 0.13 18.84
CA ASN A 215 -7.67 1.34 18.67
C ASN A 215 -7.39 1.66 17.19
N SER A 216 -7.05 2.91 16.89
CA SER A 216 -6.73 3.30 15.52
C SER A 216 -5.45 2.62 15.00
N PRO A 217 -5.44 2.04 13.78
CA PRO A 217 -4.27 1.35 13.23
C PRO A 217 -3.17 2.29 12.76
N ILE A 218 -3.42 3.60 12.68
CA ILE A 218 -2.56 4.58 12.00
C ILE A 218 -1.13 4.63 12.57
N GLY A 219 -0.99 4.62 13.89
CA GLY A 219 0.34 4.60 14.53
C GLY A 219 1.15 3.37 14.13
N TYR A 220 0.50 2.21 14.04
CA TYR A 220 1.12 0.97 13.58
C TYR A 220 1.44 1.00 12.10
N LEU A 221 0.55 1.55 11.25
CA LEU A 221 0.83 1.71 9.82
C LEU A 221 2.09 2.57 9.57
N LYS A 222 2.29 3.64 10.36
CA LYS A 222 3.53 4.42 10.32
C LYS A 222 4.74 3.61 10.77
N ALA A 223 4.63 2.89 11.89
CA ALA A 223 5.72 2.06 12.43
C ALA A 223 6.13 0.93 11.46
N TYR A 224 5.18 0.38 10.70
CA TYR A 224 5.44 -0.61 9.66
C TYR A 224 5.99 -0.02 8.36
N LEU A 225 6.11 1.31 8.25
CA LEU A 225 6.52 2.01 7.03
C LEU A 225 5.65 1.58 5.83
N THR A 226 4.33 1.56 6.04
CA THR A 226 3.35 1.10 5.06
C THR A 226 3.40 1.92 3.78
N ASN A 227 3.54 1.24 2.64
CA ASN A 227 3.51 1.85 1.31
C ASN A 227 2.09 1.94 0.75
N LEU A 228 1.19 1.03 1.15
CA LEU A 228 -0.22 1.04 0.78
C LEU A 228 -1.06 0.43 1.92
N TYR A 229 -2.13 1.11 2.32
CA TYR A 229 -3.14 0.59 3.24
C TYR A 229 -4.49 0.39 2.53
N LEU A 230 -5.00 -0.84 2.53
CA LEU A 230 -6.31 -1.19 1.99
C LEU A 230 -7.25 -1.55 3.13
N SER A 231 -8.41 -0.89 3.18
CA SER A 231 -9.39 -1.18 4.23
C SER A 231 -10.83 -1.03 3.76
N ALA A 232 -11.76 -1.75 4.40
CA ALA A 232 -13.19 -1.57 4.22
C ALA A 232 -13.74 -0.44 5.14
N ASP A 233 -12.87 0.27 5.85
CA ASP A 233 -13.21 1.37 6.75
C ASP A 233 -12.74 2.70 6.15
N SER A 234 -13.69 3.49 5.64
CA SER A 234 -13.38 4.75 4.96
C SER A 234 -12.81 5.82 5.89
N GLU A 235 -13.16 5.81 7.19
CA GLU A 235 -12.65 6.77 8.16
C GLU A 235 -11.16 6.50 8.41
N LYS A 236 -10.81 5.21 8.59
CA LYS A 236 -9.40 4.81 8.75
C LYS A 236 -8.57 5.08 7.50
N VAL A 237 -9.15 4.97 6.33
CA VAL A 237 -8.48 5.34 5.07
C VAL A 237 -8.22 6.85 5.02
N GLN A 238 -9.20 7.68 5.38
CA GLN A 238 -9.02 9.14 5.45
C GLN A 238 -7.95 9.53 6.48
N GLU A 239 -7.98 8.94 7.68
CA GLU A 239 -6.94 9.15 8.71
C GLU A 239 -5.54 8.78 8.16
N ALA A 240 -5.41 7.65 7.45
CA ALA A 240 -4.14 7.22 6.87
C ALA A 240 -3.62 8.17 5.78
N ILE A 241 -4.49 8.62 4.87
CA ILE A 241 -4.14 9.61 3.84
C ILE A 241 -3.69 10.92 4.48
N GLY A 242 -4.39 11.38 5.52
CA GLY A 242 -4.03 12.59 6.27
C GLY A 242 -2.63 12.53 6.89
N GLU A 243 -2.15 11.33 7.16
CA GLU A 243 -0.82 11.06 7.71
C GLU A 243 0.23 10.72 6.65
N GLY A 244 -0.08 10.96 5.37
CA GLY A 244 0.83 10.74 4.24
C GLY A 244 1.00 9.28 3.84
N ILE A 245 0.14 8.38 4.32
CA ILE A 245 0.13 6.97 3.93
C ILE A 245 -0.82 6.80 2.75
N ALA A 246 -0.33 6.23 1.65
CA ALA A 246 -1.20 5.92 0.54
C ALA A 246 -2.24 4.88 0.98
N ALA A 247 -3.52 5.19 0.81
CA ALA A 247 -4.58 4.31 1.26
C ALA A 247 -5.82 4.39 0.36
N ALA A 248 -6.62 3.33 0.38
CA ALA A 248 -7.89 3.28 -0.35
C ALA A 248 -8.93 2.40 0.37
N THR A 249 -10.19 2.78 0.20
CA THR A 249 -11.34 2.05 0.71
C THR A 249 -11.73 0.98 -0.29
N MET A 250 -11.74 -0.29 0.10
CA MET A 250 -12.20 -1.39 -0.74
C MET A 250 -13.64 -1.76 -0.40
N PHE A 251 -14.35 -2.22 -1.42
CA PHE A 251 -15.75 -2.62 -1.33
C PHE A 251 -15.91 -4.07 -1.80
N THR A 252 -16.82 -4.80 -1.17
CA THR A 252 -17.17 -6.15 -1.61
C THR A 252 -17.85 -6.08 -2.98
N GLY A 253 -17.28 -6.77 -3.97
CA GLY A 253 -17.82 -6.82 -5.32
C GLY A 253 -19.07 -7.70 -5.41
N LYS A 254 -19.94 -7.42 -6.39
CA LYS A 254 -21.16 -8.21 -6.66
C LYS A 254 -20.93 -9.34 -7.66
N LYS A 255 -19.83 -9.29 -8.42
CA LYS A 255 -19.45 -10.21 -9.48
C LYS A 255 -17.98 -10.54 -9.36
N ASN A 256 -17.61 -11.77 -9.69
CA ASN A 256 -16.22 -12.21 -9.76
C ASN A 256 -15.77 -12.28 -11.22
N LEU A 257 -14.79 -11.45 -11.57
CA LEU A 257 -14.08 -11.59 -12.84
C LEU A 257 -12.91 -12.56 -12.69
N VAL A 258 -12.62 -13.30 -13.76
CA VAL A 258 -11.40 -14.12 -13.84
C VAL A 258 -10.20 -13.19 -14.05
N LEU A 259 -9.31 -13.13 -13.07
CA LEU A 259 -8.12 -12.29 -13.10
C LEU A 259 -6.90 -13.07 -13.62
N PRO A 260 -5.89 -12.38 -14.19
CA PRO A 260 -4.65 -13.02 -14.62
C PRO A 260 -3.83 -13.58 -13.44
N GLU A 261 -3.49 -14.87 -13.48
CA GLU A 261 -2.79 -15.52 -12.36
C GLU A 261 -1.30 -15.15 -12.26
N LYS A 262 -0.64 -14.89 -13.40
CA LYS A 262 0.83 -14.70 -13.47
C LYS A 262 1.29 -13.24 -13.45
N GLN A 263 0.37 -12.29 -13.36
CA GLN A 263 0.67 -10.86 -13.45
C GLN A 263 -0.20 -10.05 -12.50
N LEU A 264 0.41 -9.27 -11.63
CA LEU A 264 -0.21 -8.18 -10.91
C LEU A 264 -0.53 -7.02 -11.86
N ARG A 265 -1.80 -6.65 -11.94
CA ARG A 265 -2.30 -5.50 -12.72
C ARG A 265 -2.87 -4.45 -11.79
N VAL A 266 -2.31 -3.25 -11.81
CA VAL A 266 -2.73 -2.14 -10.94
C VAL A 266 -3.11 -0.96 -11.81
N ALA A 267 -4.36 -0.53 -11.73
CA ALA A 267 -4.88 0.61 -12.47
C ALA A 267 -5.11 1.81 -11.55
N PHE A 268 -4.79 3.00 -12.05
CA PHE A 268 -4.92 4.25 -11.31
C PHE A 268 -5.65 5.28 -12.15
N ASP A 269 -6.54 6.04 -11.53
CA ASP A 269 -6.86 7.36 -12.05
C ASP A 269 -5.66 8.31 -11.93
N GLY A 270 -5.70 9.40 -12.70
CA GLY A 270 -4.70 10.45 -12.67
C GLY A 270 -4.92 11.43 -11.50
N ASP A 271 -5.85 12.36 -11.69
CA ASP A 271 -6.09 13.47 -10.76
C ASP A 271 -6.66 12.95 -9.43
N ALA A 272 -6.33 13.64 -8.33
CA ALA A 272 -6.69 13.25 -6.96
C ALA A 272 -6.27 11.81 -6.50
N VAL A 273 -5.54 11.07 -7.34
CA VAL A 273 -5.01 9.73 -7.05
C VAL A 273 -3.49 9.72 -7.16
N LEU A 274 -2.95 9.87 -8.38
CA LEU A 274 -1.51 9.97 -8.64
C LEU A 274 -1.02 11.42 -8.58
N PHE A 275 -1.85 12.35 -9.06
CA PHE A 275 -1.63 13.78 -9.04
C PHE A 275 -2.54 14.44 -7.99
N SER A 276 -2.24 15.68 -7.62
CA SER A 276 -3.15 16.45 -6.74
C SER A 276 -4.44 16.81 -7.48
N ASP A 277 -5.38 17.39 -6.74
CA ASP A 277 -6.66 17.91 -7.23
C ASP A 277 -6.55 19.34 -7.83
N GLU A 278 -5.34 19.81 -8.15
CA GLU A 278 -5.09 21.16 -8.72
C GLU A 278 -5.95 21.41 -9.96
N SER A 279 -6.01 20.43 -10.86
CA SER A 279 -6.78 20.54 -12.10
C SER A 279 -8.29 20.58 -11.86
N GLU A 280 -8.79 19.84 -10.88
CA GLU A 280 -10.23 19.85 -10.52
C GLU A 280 -10.63 21.20 -9.93
N ILE A 281 -9.77 21.79 -9.10
CA ILE A 281 -9.97 23.14 -8.54
C ILE A 281 -10.10 24.17 -9.66
N ILE A 282 -9.18 24.14 -10.64
CA ILE A 282 -9.21 25.09 -11.78
C ILE A 282 -10.50 24.95 -12.59
N VAL A 283 -10.93 23.72 -12.89
CA VAL A 283 -12.17 23.47 -13.64
C VAL A 283 -13.39 23.99 -12.88
N LYS A 284 -13.46 23.74 -11.56
CA LYS A 284 -14.59 24.19 -10.73
C LYS A 284 -14.64 25.70 -10.54
N GLU A 285 -13.49 26.37 -10.42
CA GLU A 285 -13.44 27.82 -10.21
C GLU A 285 -13.55 28.62 -11.51
N LYS A 286 -12.97 28.13 -12.61
CA LYS A 286 -12.72 28.93 -13.83
C LYS A 286 -13.18 28.26 -15.13
N GLY A 287 -13.75 27.06 -15.06
CA GLY A 287 -14.26 26.33 -16.22
C GLY A 287 -13.18 25.60 -17.03
N LEU A 288 -13.64 24.86 -18.05
CA LEU A 288 -12.82 23.97 -18.87
C LEU A 288 -11.81 24.70 -19.77
N ASP A 289 -12.16 25.86 -20.33
CA ASP A 289 -11.26 26.61 -21.22
C ASP A 289 -10.01 27.08 -20.46
N SER A 290 -10.21 27.64 -19.27
CA SER A 290 -9.12 28.03 -18.36
C SER A 290 -8.23 26.85 -17.97
N PHE A 291 -8.81 25.66 -17.82
CA PHE A 291 -8.04 24.44 -17.58
C PHE A 291 -7.15 24.08 -18.76
N PHE A 292 -7.65 24.13 -20.00
CA PHE A 292 -6.84 23.82 -21.18
C PHE A 292 -5.71 24.84 -21.39
N GLU A 293 -5.98 26.13 -21.17
CA GLU A 293 -4.94 27.17 -21.20
C GLU A 293 -3.88 26.93 -20.13
N HIS A 294 -4.31 26.59 -18.91
CA HIS A 294 -3.41 26.27 -17.80
C HIS A 294 -2.53 25.06 -18.12
N GLU A 295 -3.09 23.98 -18.64
CA GLU A 295 -2.33 22.77 -19.00
C GLU A 295 -1.32 23.03 -20.10
N LYS A 296 -1.68 23.84 -21.11
CA LYS A 296 -0.77 24.23 -22.19
C LYS A 296 0.38 25.11 -21.67
N ALA A 297 0.07 26.09 -20.81
CA ALA A 297 1.08 26.97 -20.21
C ALA A 297 2.05 26.22 -19.27
N HIS A 298 1.56 25.18 -18.59
CA HIS A 298 2.32 24.41 -17.60
C HIS A 298 2.77 23.04 -18.09
N GLU A 299 2.75 22.77 -19.40
CA GLU A 299 3.02 21.44 -19.96
C GLU A 299 4.37 20.84 -19.49
N ASN A 300 5.38 21.68 -19.27
CA ASN A 300 6.72 21.27 -18.82
C ASN A 300 6.92 21.39 -17.30
N LYS A 301 5.91 21.83 -16.55
CA LYS A 301 5.93 21.87 -15.08
C LYS A 301 5.24 20.61 -14.55
N PRO A 302 5.92 19.75 -13.79
CA PRO A 302 5.31 18.56 -13.22
C PRO A 302 4.02 18.87 -12.44
N LEU A 303 3.03 17.99 -12.54
CA LEU A 303 1.84 18.05 -11.68
C LEU A 303 2.27 17.80 -10.22
N ALA A 304 1.56 18.46 -9.30
CA ALA A 304 1.74 18.18 -7.88
C ALA A 304 1.31 16.73 -7.56
N GLN A 305 1.91 16.17 -6.52
CA GLN A 305 1.73 14.75 -6.19
C GLN A 305 0.42 14.47 -5.46
N GLY A 306 -0.24 13.39 -5.85
CA GLY A 306 -1.40 12.82 -5.15
C GLY A 306 -0.99 11.78 -4.10
N PRO A 307 -1.96 11.24 -3.36
CA PRO A 307 -1.72 10.33 -2.23
C PRO A 307 -1.08 9.00 -2.63
N LEU A 308 -1.31 8.50 -3.84
CA LEU A 308 -0.82 7.18 -4.29
C LEU A 308 0.49 7.21 -5.07
N LYS A 309 1.08 8.39 -5.31
CA LYS A 309 2.38 8.52 -5.99
C LYS A 309 3.45 7.61 -5.38
N CYS A 310 3.58 7.62 -4.05
CA CYS A 310 4.63 6.87 -3.34
C CYS A 310 4.48 5.35 -3.56
N PHE A 311 3.25 4.85 -3.63
CA PHE A 311 2.98 3.45 -3.94
C PHE A 311 3.35 3.12 -5.39
N LEU A 312 2.95 3.95 -6.36
CA LEU A 312 3.34 3.75 -7.77
C LEU A 312 4.87 3.78 -7.95
N VAL A 313 5.58 4.67 -7.26
CA VAL A 313 7.06 4.69 -7.25
C VAL A 313 7.63 3.36 -6.74
N SER A 314 7.01 2.78 -5.72
CA SER A 314 7.43 1.50 -5.16
C SER A 314 7.21 0.34 -6.14
N LEU A 315 6.08 0.34 -6.86
CA LEU A 315 5.84 -0.61 -7.97
C LEU A 315 6.89 -0.45 -9.07
N GLY A 316 7.16 0.79 -9.49
CA GLY A 316 8.16 1.08 -10.53
C GLY A 316 9.58 0.63 -10.15
N LYS A 317 9.95 0.69 -8.86
CA LYS A 317 11.23 0.13 -8.38
C LYS A 317 11.30 -1.38 -8.58
N LEU A 318 10.24 -2.11 -8.25
CA LEU A 318 10.18 -3.56 -8.44
C LEU A 318 10.13 -3.94 -9.93
N GLN A 319 9.38 -3.20 -10.76
CA GLN A 319 9.38 -3.37 -12.22
C GLN A 319 10.79 -3.26 -12.82
N LYS A 320 11.57 -2.25 -12.38
CA LYS A 320 12.95 -2.07 -12.85
C LYS A 320 13.86 -3.26 -12.53
N LYS A 321 13.59 -4.03 -11.47
CA LYS A 321 14.34 -5.27 -11.19
C LYS A 321 14.10 -6.32 -12.27
N PHE A 322 12.85 -6.51 -12.69
CA PHE A 322 12.54 -7.40 -13.82
C PHE A 322 13.18 -6.90 -15.12
N TYR A 323 13.18 -5.58 -15.35
CA TYR A 323 13.80 -4.99 -16.54
C TYR A 323 15.30 -5.25 -16.60
N ALA A 324 15.99 -5.14 -15.46
CA ALA A 324 17.42 -5.44 -15.34
C ALA A 324 17.78 -6.90 -15.63
N LYS A 325 16.80 -7.82 -15.59
CA LYS A 325 16.95 -9.23 -15.98
C LYS A 325 16.44 -9.53 -17.39
N GLY A 326 16.14 -8.50 -18.19
CA GLY A 326 15.63 -8.66 -19.55
C GLY A 326 14.13 -9.02 -19.62
N CYS A 327 13.42 -9.04 -18.49
CA CYS A 327 12.01 -9.41 -18.42
C CYS A 327 11.07 -8.20 -18.64
N ARG A 328 11.46 -7.21 -19.45
CA ARG A 328 10.68 -5.97 -19.62
C ARG A 328 9.28 -6.22 -20.19
N LEU A 329 9.19 -6.99 -21.27
CA LEU A 329 7.91 -7.28 -21.94
C LEU A 329 7.03 -8.25 -21.16
N ASN A 330 7.64 -9.13 -20.37
CA ASN A 330 6.96 -10.16 -19.57
C ASN A 330 6.97 -9.82 -18.07
N CYS A 331 7.07 -8.54 -17.73
CA CYS A 331 7.11 -8.10 -16.33
C CYS A 331 5.79 -8.50 -15.63
N PRO A 332 5.86 -9.18 -14.47
CA PRO A 332 4.66 -9.62 -13.77
C PRO A 332 3.99 -8.49 -13.00
N ILE A 333 4.56 -7.29 -12.96
CA ILE A 333 3.87 -6.08 -12.48
C ILE A 333 3.55 -5.23 -13.71
N ARG A 334 2.26 -4.91 -13.90
CA ARG A 334 1.78 -4.05 -14.98
C ARG A 334 0.92 -2.93 -14.42
N THR A 335 1.24 -1.71 -14.80
CA THR A 335 0.64 -0.48 -14.30
C THR A 335 -0.14 0.23 -15.39
N TYR A 336 -1.33 0.72 -15.03
CA TYR A 336 -2.24 1.37 -15.96
C TYR A 336 -2.61 2.75 -15.43
N LEU A 337 -2.50 3.78 -16.27
CA LEU A 337 -3.15 5.06 -16.05
C LEU A 337 -4.48 5.06 -16.82
N VAL A 338 -5.60 5.22 -16.13
CA VAL A 338 -6.95 5.29 -16.72
C VAL A 338 -7.58 6.61 -16.32
N THR A 339 -7.45 7.63 -17.17
CA THR A 339 -7.82 9.01 -16.83
C THR A 339 -8.90 9.59 -17.73
N ALA A 340 -9.77 10.42 -17.15
CA ALA A 340 -10.74 11.20 -17.91
C ALA A 340 -10.11 12.32 -18.75
N ARG A 341 -8.82 12.64 -18.55
CA ARG A 341 -8.09 13.62 -19.35
C ARG A 341 -8.07 13.26 -20.84
N SER A 342 -7.99 14.28 -21.68
CA SER A 342 -7.77 14.13 -23.12
C SER A 342 -6.28 14.05 -23.44
N ALA A 343 -5.90 13.10 -24.29
CA ALA A 343 -4.52 12.97 -24.74
C ALA A 343 -4.04 14.24 -25.48
N ALA A 344 -4.92 14.87 -26.25
CA ALA A 344 -4.58 15.99 -27.13
C ALA A 344 -4.34 17.30 -26.38
N SER A 345 -5.07 17.55 -25.28
CA SER A 345 -5.03 18.85 -24.59
C SER A 345 -4.33 18.83 -23.23
N SER A 346 -4.32 17.70 -22.52
CA SER A 346 -3.77 17.63 -21.16
C SER A 346 -2.93 16.38 -20.88
N GLY A 347 -2.73 15.52 -21.88
CA GLY A 347 -1.97 14.27 -21.74
C GLY A 347 -0.45 14.43 -21.69
N ALA A 348 0.11 15.43 -22.38
CA ALA A 348 1.55 15.63 -22.45
C ALA A 348 2.16 15.92 -21.07
N ARG A 349 1.53 16.81 -20.29
CA ARG A 349 1.97 17.17 -18.93
C ARG A 349 1.97 15.95 -17.99
N VAL A 350 0.95 15.11 -18.08
CA VAL A 350 0.82 13.86 -17.31
C VAL A 350 1.99 12.92 -17.59
N LEU A 351 2.27 12.63 -18.87
CA LEU A 351 3.35 11.73 -19.25
C LEU A 351 4.74 12.30 -18.89
N LYS A 352 4.94 13.61 -19.05
CA LYS A 352 6.17 14.30 -18.61
C LYS A 352 6.35 14.24 -17.10
N THR A 353 5.25 14.36 -16.34
CA THR A 353 5.27 14.25 -14.88
C THR A 353 5.72 12.86 -14.44
N LEU A 354 5.09 11.80 -14.96
CA LEU A 354 5.46 10.41 -14.66
C LEU A 354 6.93 10.13 -15.02
N ARG A 355 7.39 10.61 -16.18
CA ARG A 355 8.79 10.51 -16.59
C ARG A 355 9.74 11.21 -15.63
N SER A 356 9.39 12.40 -15.14
CA SER A 356 10.24 13.13 -14.19
C SER A 356 10.34 12.43 -12.83
N TRP A 357 9.34 11.62 -12.46
CA TRP A 357 9.40 10.71 -11.31
C TRP A 357 10.18 9.42 -11.58
N GLY A 358 10.72 9.27 -12.80
CA GLY A 358 11.40 8.06 -13.25
C GLY A 358 10.47 6.86 -13.40
N LEU A 359 9.18 7.10 -13.64
CA LEU A 359 8.16 6.07 -13.81
C LEU A 359 7.81 5.89 -15.28
N GLU A 360 7.67 4.62 -15.66
CA GLU A 360 7.27 4.18 -16.98
C GLU A 360 5.99 3.39 -16.81
N ILE A 361 4.85 4.06 -16.94
CA ILE A 361 3.55 3.38 -16.97
C ILE A 361 3.49 2.50 -18.22
N ASP A 362 3.03 1.26 -18.07
CA ASP A 362 2.97 0.31 -19.18
C ASP A 362 1.87 0.68 -20.19
N GLU A 363 0.71 1.14 -19.69
CA GLU A 363 -0.41 1.56 -20.52
C GLU A 363 -1.09 2.83 -19.97
N ALA A 364 -1.20 3.86 -20.80
CA ALA A 364 -1.88 5.11 -20.46
C ALA A 364 -3.10 5.31 -21.37
N LEU A 365 -4.29 5.30 -20.77
CA LEU A 365 -5.58 5.40 -21.44
C LEU A 365 -6.22 6.75 -21.09
N PHE A 366 -6.25 7.64 -22.08
CA PHE A 366 -6.86 8.96 -21.99
C PHE A 366 -8.25 8.90 -22.59
N LEU A 367 -9.27 8.98 -21.74
CA LEU A 367 -10.65 8.70 -22.13
C LEU A 367 -11.42 9.95 -22.57
N ALA A 368 -10.86 11.15 -22.38
CA ALA A 368 -11.52 12.42 -22.73
C ALA A 368 -12.98 12.50 -22.21
N GLY A 369 -13.20 12.07 -20.96
CA GLY A 369 -14.52 12.03 -20.31
C GLY A 369 -15.35 10.76 -20.57
N ALA A 370 -14.92 9.84 -21.42
CA ALA A 370 -15.64 8.58 -21.63
C ALA A 370 -15.61 7.69 -20.36
N PRO A 371 -16.64 6.83 -20.14
CA PRO A 371 -16.70 5.95 -18.98
C PRO A 371 -15.50 5.00 -18.88
N LYS A 372 -14.97 4.83 -17.66
CA LYS A 372 -13.81 3.96 -17.38
C LYS A 372 -14.17 2.47 -17.39
N GLY A 373 -15.41 2.13 -17.05
CA GLY A 373 -15.90 0.76 -16.86
C GLY A 373 -15.55 -0.21 -18.00
N PRO A 374 -15.94 0.05 -19.26
CA PRO A 374 -15.69 -0.87 -20.38
C PRO A 374 -14.19 -1.16 -20.60
N ILE A 375 -13.35 -0.17 -20.35
CA ILE A 375 -11.89 -0.31 -20.45
C ILE A 375 -11.35 -1.15 -19.29
N LEU A 376 -11.85 -0.93 -18.06
CA LEU A 376 -11.45 -1.71 -16.89
C LEU A 376 -11.86 -3.18 -17.01
N GLU A 377 -13.02 -3.48 -17.58
CA GLU A 377 -13.46 -4.85 -17.89
C GLU A 377 -12.49 -5.54 -18.87
N LYS A 378 -11.91 -4.80 -19.82
CA LYS A 378 -10.89 -5.32 -20.73
C LYS A 378 -9.54 -5.55 -20.03
N ILE A 379 -9.12 -4.58 -19.21
CA ILE A 379 -7.84 -4.63 -18.48
C ILE A 379 -7.85 -5.75 -17.43
N ARG A 380 -8.98 -5.98 -16.76
CA ARG A 380 -9.13 -6.90 -15.62
C ARG A 380 -8.05 -6.66 -14.56
N PRO A 381 -7.98 -5.45 -13.99
CA PRO A 381 -6.98 -5.14 -12.97
C PRO A 381 -7.29 -5.89 -11.68
N HIS A 382 -6.25 -6.23 -10.92
CA HIS A 382 -6.40 -6.78 -9.57
C HIS A 382 -6.94 -5.72 -8.61
N ILE A 383 -6.64 -4.45 -8.88
CA ILE A 383 -7.20 -3.31 -8.18
C ILE A 383 -7.17 -2.07 -9.08
N PHE A 384 -8.26 -1.32 -9.07
CA PHE A 384 -8.39 0.00 -9.70
C PHE A 384 -8.60 1.07 -8.62
N PHE A 385 -7.81 2.14 -8.65
CA PHE A 385 -7.91 3.27 -7.72
C PHE A 385 -8.54 4.48 -8.38
N ASP A 386 -9.56 5.05 -7.75
CA ASP A 386 -10.25 6.26 -8.21
C ASP A 386 -10.72 7.08 -7.01
N ASP A 387 -10.75 8.41 -7.13
CA ASP A 387 -11.25 9.29 -6.08
C ASP A 387 -12.77 9.50 -6.15
N GLN A 388 -13.43 9.13 -7.25
CA GLN A 388 -14.86 9.37 -7.43
C GLN A 388 -15.68 8.10 -7.27
N MET A 389 -16.63 8.11 -6.31
CA MET A 389 -17.52 6.98 -6.07
C MET A 389 -18.31 6.54 -7.31
N PHE A 390 -18.71 7.47 -8.18
CA PHE A 390 -19.37 7.13 -9.45
C PHE A 390 -18.51 6.22 -10.35
N HIS A 391 -17.19 6.44 -10.41
CA HIS A 391 -16.28 5.59 -11.17
C HIS A 391 -16.06 4.23 -10.48
N ILE A 392 -16.02 4.22 -9.15
CA ILE A 392 -15.94 2.99 -8.35
C ILE A 392 -17.15 2.11 -8.61
N GLU A 393 -18.37 2.65 -8.48
CA GLU A 393 -19.62 1.93 -8.68
C GLU A 393 -19.72 1.39 -10.11
N GLY A 394 -19.46 2.22 -11.12
CA GLY A 394 -19.49 1.78 -12.52
C GLY A 394 -18.46 0.70 -12.85
N ALA A 395 -17.29 0.71 -12.20
CA ALA A 395 -16.31 -0.37 -12.33
C ALA A 395 -16.79 -1.67 -11.66
N GLN A 396 -17.40 -1.58 -10.48
CA GLN A 396 -17.92 -2.73 -9.74
C GLN A 396 -19.12 -3.40 -10.43
N GLU A 397 -19.97 -2.64 -11.11
CA GLU A 397 -21.09 -3.20 -11.90
C GLU A 397 -20.63 -4.18 -12.99
N LEU A 398 -19.43 -3.93 -13.52
CA LEU A 398 -18.75 -4.77 -14.50
C LEU A 398 -17.81 -5.81 -13.85
N GLY A 399 -17.79 -5.90 -12.52
CA GLY A 399 -17.01 -6.88 -11.76
C GLY A 399 -15.54 -6.52 -11.53
N THR A 400 -15.13 -5.28 -11.83
CA THR A 400 -13.78 -4.80 -11.50
C THR A 400 -13.66 -4.55 -9.99
N ILE A 401 -12.56 -5.00 -9.39
CA ILE A 401 -12.22 -4.67 -8.01
C ILE A 401 -11.71 -3.23 -7.97
N ALA A 402 -12.54 -2.32 -7.46
CA ALA A 402 -12.26 -0.90 -7.38
C ALA A 402 -12.11 -0.46 -5.90
N ALA A 403 -11.21 0.49 -5.67
CA ALA A 403 -10.90 1.02 -4.35
C ALA A 403 -10.93 2.56 -4.39
N HIS A 404 -11.75 3.13 -3.51
CA HIS A 404 -11.98 4.56 -3.42
C HIS A 404 -10.87 5.27 -2.66
N VAL A 405 -10.33 6.34 -3.22
CA VAL A 405 -9.30 7.18 -2.63
C VAL A 405 -9.95 8.48 -2.15
N PRO A 406 -10.32 8.61 -0.86
CA PRO A 406 -11.04 9.78 -0.37
C PRO A 406 -10.09 10.98 -0.21
N TYR A 407 -9.64 11.54 -1.34
CA TYR A 407 -8.74 12.67 -1.44
C TYR A 407 -9.29 13.74 -2.38
N GLY A 408 -8.87 14.98 -2.18
CA GLY A 408 -9.22 16.12 -3.03
C GLY A 408 -10.53 16.83 -2.67
N ILE A 409 -10.77 17.96 -3.32
CA ILE A 409 -11.95 18.80 -3.08
C ILE A 409 -13.27 18.09 -3.40
N GLY A 410 -13.29 17.11 -4.32
CA GLY A 410 -14.48 16.30 -4.62
C GLY A 410 -15.13 15.70 -3.37
N GLN A 411 -14.33 15.32 -2.37
CA GLN A 411 -14.79 14.70 -1.13
C GLN A 411 -15.53 15.68 -0.19
N LYS A 412 -15.19 16.98 -0.25
CA LYS A 412 -15.78 18.00 0.65
C LYS A 412 -17.23 18.30 0.28
N TYR A 413 -17.56 18.23 -1.00
CA TYR A 413 -18.91 18.56 -1.50
C TYR A 413 -19.94 17.49 -1.20
N HIS A 414 -19.59 16.20 -1.23
CA HIS A 414 -20.48 15.13 -0.77
C HIS A 414 -20.81 15.28 0.73
N LYS A 415 -19.85 15.72 1.55
CA LYS A 415 -20.07 16.00 2.98
C LYS A 415 -21.04 17.18 3.22
N SER A 416 -21.10 18.18 2.34
CA SER A 416 -22.07 19.29 2.42
C SER A 416 -23.45 18.88 1.91
N SER A 417 -23.54 18.15 0.79
CA SER A 417 -24.82 17.70 0.23
C SER A 417 -25.55 16.71 1.16
N LEU A 418 -24.82 15.77 1.79
CA LEU A 418 -25.40 14.86 2.79
C LEU A 418 -25.89 15.60 4.05
N LYS A 419 -25.26 16.72 4.43
CA LYS A 419 -25.72 17.56 5.56
C LYS A 419 -26.96 18.39 5.23
N GLU A 420 -27.18 18.72 3.95
CA GLU A 420 -28.39 19.41 3.51
C GLU A 420 -29.59 18.45 3.36
N GLU A 421 -29.36 17.20 2.99
CA GLU A 421 -30.42 16.17 2.91
C GLU A 421 -30.88 15.69 4.30
N VAL A 422 -29.98 15.60 5.29
CA VAL A 422 -30.34 15.26 6.69
C VAL A 422 -31.07 16.41 7.42
N LYS A 423 -31.11 17.60 6.82
CA LYS A 423 -31.78 18.79 7.37
C LYS A 423 -33.17 19.08 6.76
N LYS A 424 -33.68 18.24 5.87
CA LYS A 424 -35.01 18.41 5.25
C LYS A 424 -36.07 17.49 5.82
#